data_AF-A0A6G0VK41-F1
#
_entry.id   AF-A0A6G0VK41-F1
#
_cell.length_a   1.000
_cell.length_b   1.000
_cell.length_c   1.000
_cell.angle_alpha   90.00
_cell.angle_beta   90.00
_cell.angle_gamma   90.00
#
_symmetry.space_group_name_H-M   'P 1'
#
loop_
_entity.id
_entity.type
_entity.pdbx_description
1 polymer ?
#
loop_
_entity_poly.entity_id
_entity_poly.type
_entity_poly.pdbx_seq_one_letter_code
_entity_poly.pdbx_strand_id
1 'polypeptide(L)'
;MYTITLNGNSSELSSDIFPSIEVEHTAQICLLSLLTNNSIPTLILAITYPSMDGKISIPTGTYELEDLESVINKLKPEYITFFELKSDINTLKCKISCSHEIDFSIENSIATLLGFKNVVYTTGSINESENTSVT
;
A
#
# COMPACT_ATOMS: atom_id res chain seq x y z
N MET A 1 -32.61 -4.54 -2.32
CA MET A 1 -31.14 -4.60 -2.22
C MET A 1 -30.68 -3.23 -1.79
N TYR A 2 -30.06 -3.11 -0.61
CA TYR A 2 -29.54 -1.85 -0.11
C TYR A 2 -28.04 -1.79 -0.36
N THR A 3 -27.56 -0.64 -0.85
CA THR A 3 -26.13 -0.37 -0.99
C THR A 3 -25.78 0.75 -0.01
N ILE A 4 -24.82 0.48 0.86
CA ILE A 4 -24.34 1.45 1.85
C ILE A 4 -22.94 1.85 1.42
N THR A 5 -22.71 3.15 1.23
CA THR A 5 -21.37 3.69 0.94
C THR A 5 -20.83 4.34 2.21
N LEU A 6 -19.69 3.85 2.67
CA LEU A 6 -18.99 4.32 3.86
C LEU A 6 -17.62 4.85 3.43
N ASN A 7 -17.23 6.01 3.95
CA ASN A 7 -15.91 6.59 3.76
C ASN A 7 -15.29 6.89 5.12
N GLY A 8 -14.02 6.59 5.29
CA GLY A 8 -13.29 6.84 6.52
C GLY A 8 -11.80 6.52 6.35
N ASN A 9 -11.00 6.97 7.31
CA ASN A 9 -9.57 6.70 7.40
C ASN A 9 -9.23 5.83 8.64
N SER A 10 -10.24 5.17 9.22
CA SER A 10 -10.15 4.35 10.42
C SER A 10 -10.30 2.86 10.07
N SER A 11 -9.83 1.98 10.94
CA SER A 11 -10.03 0.53 10.80
C SER A 11 -11.48 0.08 11.06
N GLU A 12 -12.33 0.99 11.54
CA GLU A 12 -13.76 0.79 11.74
C GLU A 12 -14.57 1.65 10.76
N LEU A 13 -15.55 1.03 10.09
CA LEU A 13 -16.53 1.69 9.22
C LEU A 13 -17.93 1.44 9.79
N SER A 14 -18.58 2.50 10.26
CA SER A 14 -19.94 2.46 10.81
C SER A 14 -20.76 3.63 10.28
N SER A 15 -22.07 3.44 10.17
CA SER A 15 -23.02 4.49 9.79
C SER A 15 -24.40 4.16 10.31
N ASP A 16 -25.09 5.19 10.80
CA ASP A 16 -26.49 5.12 11.22
C ASP A 16 -27.39 5.33 10.01
N ILE A 17 -28.27 4.37 9.75
CA ILE A 17 -29.19 4.42 8.61
C ILE A 17 -30.53 4.99 9.08
N PHE A 18 -30.95 6.09 8.45
CA PHE A 18 -32.26 6.69 8.66
C PHE A 18 -33.03 6.84 7.32
N PRO A 19 -34.31 6.43 7.25
CA PRO A 19 -35.07 5.76 8.32
C PRO A 19 -34.54 4.34 8.58
N SER A 20 -34.87 3.80 9.76
CA SER A 20 -34.45 2.45 10.15
C SER A 20 -34.94 1.41 9.13
N ILE A 21 -34.11 0.40 8.88
CA ILE A 21 -34.49 -0.70 8.00
C ILE A 21 -35.52 -1.57 8.72
N GLU A 22 -36.76 -1.54 8.26
CA GLU A 22 -37.82 -2.40 8.78
C GLU A 22 -37.66 -3.83 8.24
N VAL A 23 -37.63 -4.80 9.16
CA VAL A 23 -37.49 -6.22 8.82
C VAL A 23 -38.51 -7.04 9.60
N GLU A 24 -39.03 -8.11 8.99
CA GLU A 24 -39.92 -9.06 9.65
C GLU A 24 -39.18 -9.89 10.70
N HIS A 25 -39.90 -10.47 11.68
CA HIS A 25 -39.32 -11.25 12.78
C HIS A 25 -38.50 -12.47 12.34
N THR A 26 -38.69 -12.97 11.12
CA THR A 26 -37.98 -14.11 10.54
C THR A 26 -36.93 -13.72 9.52
N ALA A 27 -36.74 -12.41 9.28
CA ALA A 27 -35.81 -11.93 8.27
C ALA A 27 -34.35 -12.12 8.73
N GLN A 28 -33.47 -12.41 7.77
CA GLN A 28 -32.04 -12.47 7.97
C GLN A 28 -31.37 -11.41 7.09
N ILE A 29 -30.41 -10.70 7.67
CA ILE A 29 -29.58 -9.74 6.94
C ILE A 29 -28.28 -10.45 6.59
N CYS A 30 -27.89 -10.39 5.32
CA CYS A 30 -26.66 -10.99 4.83
C CYS A 30 -25.87 -9.95 4.02
N LEU A 31 -24.55 -9.95 4.19
CA LEU A 31 -23.63 -9.19 3.36
C LEU A 31 -23.46 -9.92 2.03
N LEU A 32 -24.00 -9.36 0.95
CA LEU A 32 -23.89 -9.95 -0.37
C LEU A 32 -22.54 -9.63 -1.04
N SER A 33 -22.01 -8.41 -0.84
CA SER A 33 -20.77 -7.96 -1.43
C SER A 33 -20.14 -6.84 -0.61
N LEU A 34 -18.83 -6.89 -0.44
CA LEU A 34 -18.01 -5.83 0.14
C LEU A 34 -17.02 -5.36 -0.94
N LEU A 35 -17.20 -4.13 -1.40
CA LEU A 35 -16.30 -3.46 -2.34
C LEU A 35 -15.55 -2.38 -1.57
N THR A 36 -14.22 -2.46 -1.58
CA THR A 36 -13.37 -1.44 -0.97
C THR A 36 -12.61 -0.72 -2.09
N ASN A 37 -12.45 0.59 -1.96
CA ASN A 37 -11.62 1.38 -2.86
C ASN A 37 -10.69 2.24 -2.01
N ASN A 38 -9.45 1.78 -1.87
CA ASN A 38 -8.41 2.51 -1.16
C ASN A 38 -7.58 3.26 -2.20
N SER A 39 -7.86 4.55 -2.39
CA SER A 39 -6.95 5.40 -3.15
C SER A 39 -5.68 5.62 -2.34
N ILE A 40 -4.53 5.21 -2.89
CA ILE A 40 -3.23 5.46 -2.32
C ILE A 40 -2.85 6.93 -2.63
N PRO A 41 -2.54 7.77 -1.62
CA PRO A 41 -2.09 9.14 -1.87
C PRO A 41 -0.79 9.14 -2.69
N THR A 42 -0.40 10.29 -3.23
CA THR A 42 0.90 10.38 -3.93
C THR A 42 2.01 10.09 -2.91
N LEU A 43 2.76 9.01 -3.11
CA LEU A 43 3.86 8.58 -2.24
C LEU A 43 5.18 8.63 -2.99
N ILE A 44 6.27 8.74 -2.25
CA ILE A 44 7.62 8.86 -2.79
C ILE A 44 8.42 7.60 -2.45
N LEU A 45 9.14 7.10 -3.44
CA LEU A 45 10.18 6.09 -3.28
C LEU A 45 11.52 6.75 -3.65
N ALA A 46 12.41 6.93 -2.68
CA ALA A 46 13.78 7.39 -2.96
C ALA A 46 14.71 6.19 -3.10
N ILE A 47 15.50 6.21 -4.17
CA ILE A 47 16.55 5.24 -4.45
C ILE A 47 17.85 6.02 -4.57
N THR A 48 18.73 5.81 -3.60
CA THR A 48 19.99 6.55 -3.46
C THR A 48 21.08 5.90 -4.29
N TYR A 49 21.93 6.74 -4.89
CA TYR A 49 23.19 6.27 -5.47
C TYR A 49 24.32 7.25 -5.11
N PRO A 50 25.59 6.81 -5.11
CA PRO A 50 26.72 7.61 -4.60
C PRO A 50 26.96 8.95 -5.33
N SER A 51 26.21 9.22 -6.40
CA SER A 51 26.45 10.33 -7.31
C SER A 51 25.24 11.21 -7.58
N MET A 52 23.99 10.78 -7.34
CA MET A 52 22.77 11.62 -7.21
C MET A 52 21.67 10.88 -6.42
N ASP A 53 20.61 11.60 -6.07
CA ASP A 53 19.42 11.03 -5.45
C ASP A 53 18.31 10.83 -6.49
N GLY A 54 17.93 9.58 -6.75
CA GLY A 54 16.81 9.26 -7.62
C GLY A 54 15.51 9.22 -6.83
N LYS A 55 14.60 10.17 -7.03
CA LYS A 55 13.25 10.13 -6.43
C LYS A 55 12.23 9.70 -7.47
N ILE A 56 11.52 8.61 -7.17
CA ILE A 56 10.39 8.12 -7.94
C ILE A 56 9.12 8.60 -7.24
N SER A 57 8.35 9.47 -7.92
CA SER A 57 7.04 9.90 -7.44
C SER A 57 5.98 8.96 -7.99
N ILE A 58 5.29 8.24 -7.12
CA ILE A 58 4.25 7.28 -7.50
C ILE A 58 2.95 8.07 -7.62
N PRO A 59 2.32 8.09 -8.81
CA PRO A 59 1.07 8.81 -9.00
C PRO A 59 -0.01 8.35 -8.03
N THR A 60 -0.96 9.23 -7.69
CA THR A 60 -2.14 8.81 -6.93
C THR A 60 -2.98 7.84 -7.74
N GLY A 61 -3.42 6.77 -7.09
CA GLY A 61 -4.24 5.74 -7.72
C GLY A 61 -4.54 4.61 -6.75
N THR A 62 -5.28 3.63 -7.22
CA THR A 62 -5.52 2.37 -6.50
C THR A 62 -4.64 1.33 -7.17
N TYR A 63 -3.72 0.74 -6.39
CA TYR A 63 -2.72 -0.20 -6.90
C TYR A 63 -2.79 -1.48 -6.09
N GLU A 64 -2.87 -2.62 -6.78
CA GLU A 64 -2.44 -3.87 -6.19
C GLU A 64 -0.90 -3.89 -6.10
N LEU A 65 -0.34 -4.80 -5.30
CA LEU A 65 1.12 -4.85 -5.09
C LEU A 65 1.89 -5.09 -6.40
N GLU A 66 1.34 -5.94 -7.28
CA GLU A 66 1.89 -6.23 -8.61
C GLU A 66 1.79 -5.02 -9.55
N ASP A 67 0.71 -4.24 -9.46
CA ASP A 67 0.56 -3.00 -10.22
C ASP A 67 1.58 -1.95 -9.78
N LEU A 68 1.81 -1.86 -8.47
CA LEU A 68 2.78 -0.95 -7.88
C LEU A 68 4.21 -1.29 -8.34
N GLU A 69 4.58 -2.57 -8.33
CA GLU A 69 5.84 -3.05 -8.89
C GLU A 69 5.99 -2.67 -10.37
N SER A 70 4.93 -2.86 -11.17
CA SER A 70 4.92 -2.52 -12.59
C SER A 70 5.10 -1.01 -12.83
N VAL A 71 4.42 -0.18 -12.03
CA VAL A 71 4.54 1.28 -12.11
C VAL A 71 5.95 1.74 -11.74
N ILE A 72 6.51 1.24 -10.64
CA ILE A 72 7.87 1.59 -10.21
C ILE A 72 8.89 1.15 -11.26
N ASN A 73 8.75 -0.05 -11.83
CA ASN A 73 9.63 -0.53 -12.90
C ASN A 73 9.53 0.28 -14.20
N LYS A 74 8.41 0.97 -14.45
CA LYS A 74 8.27 1.92 -15.58
C LYS A 74 8.86 3.29 -15.28
N LEU A 75 8.80 3.73 -14.03
CA LEU A 75 9.27 5.04 -13.59
C LEU A 75 10.74 5.06 -13.19
N LYS A 76 11.34 3.88 -12.93
CA LYS A 76 12.72 3.78 -12.50
C LYS A 76 13.66 4.36 -13.58
N PRO A 77 14.69 5.11 -13.17
CA PRO A 77 15.76 5.53 -14.08
C PRO A 77 16.50 4.35 -14.71
N GLU A 78 17.09 4.55 -15.89
CA GLU A 78 17.81 3.50 -16.65
C GLU A 78 18.96 2.84 -15.88
N TYR A 79 19.59 3.55 -14.95
CA TYR A 79 20.68 2.99 -14.13
C TYR A 79 20.19 1.95 -13.12
N ILE A 80 18.89 1.90 -12.81
CA ILE A 80 18.30 0.90 -11.91
C ILE A 80 18.01 -0.37 -12.70
N THR A 81 18.99 -1.26 -12.71
CA THR A 81 18.91 -2.55 -13.42
C THR A 81 17.81 -3.46 -12.88
N PHE A 82 17.54 -3.44 -11.57
CA PHE A 82 16.61 -4.38 -10.93
C PHE A 82 15.81 -3.72 -9.80
N PHE A 83 14.51 -3.99 -9.78
CA PHE A 83 13.59 -3.65 -8.70
C PHE A 83 12.51 -4.73 -8.64
N GLU A 84 12.26 -5.25 -7.44
CA GLU A 84 11.25 -6.27 -7.17
C GLU A 84 10.49 -5.92 -5.89
N LEU A 85 9.17 -6.01 -5.95
CA LEU A 85 8.27 -5.81 -4.83
C LEU A 85 7.22 -6.93 -4.82
N LYS A 86 7.22 -7.73 -3.76
CA LYS A 86 6.36 -8.92 -3.67
C LYS A 86 5.78 -9.09 -2.27
N SER A 87 4.63 -9.74 -2.18
CA SER A 87 4.10 -10.20 -0.90
C SER A 87 4.55 -11.64 -0.66
N ASP A 88 4.92 -11.95 0.58
CA ASP A 88 5.08 -13.32 1.00
C ASP A 88 3.73 -13.88 1.45
N ILE A 89 3.20 -14.88 0.73
CA ILE A 89 1.88 -15.45 0.99
C ILE A 89 1.74 -16.09 2.38
N ASN A 90 2.84 -16.54 2.98
CA ASN A 90 2.80 -17.23 4.26
C ASN A 90 2.81 -16.24 5.43
N THR A 91 3.58 -15.15 5.28
CA THR A 91 3.76 -14.14 6.35
C THR A 91 2.91 -12.88 6.13
N LEU A 92 2.31 -12.72 4.95
CA LEU A 92 1.60 -11.52 4.47
C LEU A 92 2.47 -10.25 4.50
N LYS A 93 3.78 -10.40 4.58
CA LYS A 93 4.74 -9.29 4.58
C LYS A 93 5.08 -8.85 3.17
N CYS A 94 5.40 -7.58 3.01
CA CYS A 94 5.99 -7.07 1.78
C CYS A 94 7.51 -7.37 1.79
N LYS A 95 8.03 -7.73 0.62
CA LYS A 95 9.43 -7.99 0.33
C LYS A 95 9.87 -7.05 -0.77
N ILE A 96 10.94 -6.30 -0.51
CA ILE A 96 11.50 -5.36 -1.47
C ILE A 96 12.97 -5.68 -1.73
N SER A 97 13.36 -5.66 -2.99
CA SER A 97 14.74 -5.85 -3.42
C SER A 97 15.04 -4.90 -4.57
N CYS A 98 16.21 -4.26 -4.54
CA CYS A 98 16.65 -3.34 -5.57
C CYS A 98 18.15 -3.47 -5.79
N SER A 99 18.60 -3.13 -7.01
CA SER A 99 20.03 -3.04 -7.31
C SER A 99 20.74 -1.88 -6.62
N HIS A 100 19.99 -0.96 -6.02
CA HIS A 100 20.48 0.23 -5.33
C HIS A 100 19.85 0.35 -3.95
N GLU A 101 20.40 1.26 -3.15
CA GLU A 101 19.91 1.49 -1.79
C GLU A 101 18.54 2.17 -1.88
N ILE A 102 17.63 1.74 -1.01
CA ILE A 102 16.29 2.32 -0.92
C ILE A 102 16.26 3.16 0.34
N ASP A 103 16.05 4.46 0.18
CA ASP A 103 15.94 5.38 1.30
C ASP A 103 14.46 5.62 1.64
N PHE A 104 14.02 5.05 2.76
CA PHE A 104 12.71 5.27 3.33
C PHE A 104 12.68 6.29 4.47
N SER A 105 13.81 6.92 4.79
CA SER A 105 13.88 7.98 5.81
C SER A 105 13.27 9.31 5.34
N ILE A 106 12.92 9.41 4.06
CA ILE A 106 12.29 10.58 3.45
C ILE A 106 10.84 10.79 3.89
N GLU A 107 10.38 12.04 3.84
CA GLU A 107 8.96 12.38 4.03
C GLU A 107 8.08 11.80 2.90
N ASN A 108 6.83 11.46 3.25
CA ASN A 108 5.85 10.84 2.33
C ASN A 108 6.35 9.55 1.66
N SER A 109 7.23 8.83 2.36
CA SER A 109 7.74 7.52 1.93
C SER A 109 6.61 6.50 1.75
N ILE A 110 6.72 5.67 0.71
CA ILE A 110 5.83 4.50 0.55
C ILE A 110 6.04 3.42 1.62
N ALA A 111 7.10 3.52 2.44
CA ALA A 111 7.40 2.60 3.52
C ALA A 111 6.23 2.36 4.46
N THR A 112 5.55 3.44 4.90
CA THR A 112 4.43 3.34 5.85
C THR A 112 3.29 2.51 5.28
N LEU A 113 3.00 2.65 3.98
CA LEU A 113 1.95 1.89 3.32
C LEU A 113 2.31 0.40 3.23
N LEU A 114 3.57 0.10 2.96
CA LEU A 114 4.07 -1.26 2.76
C LEU A 114 4.55 -1.93 4.08
N GLY A 115 4.49 -1.22 5.21
CA GLY A 115 4.92 -1.69 6.53
C GLY A 115 6.44 -1.73 6.74
N PHE A 116 7.23 -0.96 6.00
CA PHE A 116 8.67 -0.85 6.22
C PHE A 116 9.01 0.20 7.26
N LYS A 117 10.18 0.07 7.89
CA LYS A 117 10.75 1.12 8.73
C LYS A 117 11.28 2.26 7.87
N ASN A 118 11.27 3.48 8.43
CA ASN A 118 11.83 4.66 7.78
C ASN A 118 13.36 4.69 7.92
N VAL A 119 14.03 3.77 7.25
CA VAL A 119 15.49 3.59 7.26
C VAL A 119 16.02 3.36 5.85
N VAL A 120 17.33 3.41 5.67
CA VAL A 120 17.99 3.04 4.41
C VAL A 120 18.17 1.53 4.36
N TYR A 121 17.69 0.92 3.29
CA TYR A 121 17.81 -0.51 3.01
C TYR A 121 18.92 -0.75 1.98
N THR A 122 19.80 -1.72 2.28
CA THR A 122 21.01 -1.98 1.50
C THR A 122 20.73 -2.69 0.16
N THR A 123 21.65 -2.50 -0.79
CA THR A 123 21.57 -3.07 -2.14
C THR A 123 21.60 -4.60 -2.13
N GLY A 124 20.84 -5.25 -3.03
CA GLY A 124 21.01 -6.68 -3.34
C GLY A 124 20.57 -7.66 -2.24
N SER A 125 20.04 -7.16 -1.12
CA SER A 125 19.38 -7.96 -0.10
C SER A 125 17.85 -7.87 -0.22
N ILE A 126 17.16 -8.98 0.03
CA ILE A 126 15.71 -8.99 0.17
C ILE A 126 15.38 -8.44 1.55
N ASN A 127 14.70 -7.30 1.58
CA ASN A 127 14.27 -6.66 2.80
C ASN A 127 12.79 -6.93 3.03
N GLU A 128 12.41 -7.29 4.27
CA GLU A 128 11.03 -7.61 4.62
C GLU A 128 10.40 -6.49 5.47
N SER A 129 9.10 -6.27 5.28
CA SER A 129 8.33 -5.35 6.10
C SER A 129 8.22 -5.86 7.54
N GLU A 130 8.10 -4.93 8.48
CA GLU A 130 7.78 -5.27 9.86
C GLU A 130 6.27 -5.22 10.04
N ASN A 131 5.72 -6.17 10.78
CA ASN A 131 4.28 -6.21 11.07
C ASN A 131 3.93 -5.17 12.15
N THR A 132 4.44 -3.95 12.02
CA THR A 132 4.16 -2.87 12.96
C THR A 132 2.86 -2.23 12.55
N SER A 133 1.80 -2.58 13.28
CA SER A 133 0.55 -1.82 13.30
C SER A 133 0.90 -0.36 13.59
N VAL A 134 0.81 0.50 12.58
CA VAL A 134 0.90 1.94 12.78
C VAL A 134 -0.31 2.30 13.64
N THR A 135 -0.04 2.67 14.88
CA THR A 135 -1.05 3.06 15.89
C THR A 135 -1.35 4.54 15.77
#